data_AF-A0A6P0YMW6-F1
#
_entry.id   AF-A0A6P0YMW6-F1
#
_cell.length_a   1.000
_cell.length_b   1.000
_cell.length_c   1.000
_cell.angle_alpha   90.00
_cell.angle_beta   90.00
_cell.angle_gamma   90.00
#
_symmetry.space_group_name_H-M   'P 1'
#
loop_
_entity.id
_entity.type
_entity.pdbx_description
1 polymer ?
#
loop_
_entity_poly.entity_id
_entity_poly.type
_entity_poly.pdbx_seq_one_letter_code
_entity_poly.pdbx_strand_id
1 'polypeptide(L)'
;MSIFRSQEHMNVEQLQIAEDFTNMIETEYQLCVREIIRTGQAITKASETEADEYRNNLANREIDSLHSYWQRRLYCLIELLETKDRKLSEELKRKYESDFAVKQIG
;
A
#
# COMPACT_ATOMS: atom_id res chain seq x y z
N MET A 1 -0.43 15.20 -14.35
CA MET A 1 0.82 15.01 -13.58
C MET A 1 1.45 13.73 -14.08
N SER A 2 2.78 13.70 -14.25
CA SER A 2 3.46 12.56 -14.86
C SER A 2 4.58 12.00 -14.02
N ILE A 3 4.56 10.68 -13.84
CA ILE A 3 5.72 9.89 -13.41
C ILE A 3 6.91 10.08 -14.37
N PHE A 4 6.65 10.45 -15.62
CA PHE A 4 7.64 10.52 -16.68
C PHE A 4 8.03 11.97 -16.97
N ARG A 5 9.28 12.32 -16.64
CA ARG A 5 9.84 13.68 -16.80
C ARG A 5 9.85 14.21 -18.24
N SER A 6 9.72 13.34 -19.23
CA SER A 6 9.74 13.68 -20.65
C SER A 6 8.37 13.53 -21.32
N GLN A 7 7.29 13.61 -20.53
CA GLN A 7 5.92 13.44 -21.05
C GLN A 7 5.61 14.40 -22.22
N GLU A 8 6.15 15.62 -22.20
CA GLU A 8 5.98 16.61 -23.27
C GLU A 8 6.60 16.21 -24.62
N HIS A 9 7.47 15.20 -24.63
CA HIS A 9 8.10 14.66 -25.84
C HIS A 9 7.49 13.31 -26.28
N MET A 10 6.51 12.80 -25.54
CA MET A 10 5.87 11.53 -25.86
C MET A 10 4.86 11.71 -26.98
N ASN A 11 4.82 10.73 -27.88
CA ASN A 11 3.70 10.61 -28.81
C ASN A 11 2.44 10.14 -28.06
N VAL A 12 1.29 10.13 -28.74
CA VAL A 12 -0.01 9.78 -28.15
C VAL A 12 -0.02 8.40 -27.48
N GLU A 13 0.61 7.41 -28.11
CA GLU A 13 0.66 6.04 -27.57
C GLU A 13 1.52 5.96 -26.30
N GLN A 14 2.67 6.62 -26.31
CA GLN A 14 3.56 6.72 -25.14
C GLN A 14 2.90 7.46 -23.97
N LEU A 15 2.12 8.51 -24.25
CA LEU A 15 1.33 9.22 -23.26
C LEU A 15 0.29 8.30 -22.62
N GLN A 16 -0.44 7.53 -23.43
CA GLN A 16 -1.44 6.59 -22.91
C GLN A 16 -0.80 5.54 -21.99
N ILE A 17 0.32 4.95 -22.41
CA ILE A 17 1.06 3.98 -21.59
C ILE A 17 1.51 4.61 -20.26
N ALA A 18 1.97 5.87 -20.30
CA ALA A 18 2.40 6.59 -19.12
C ALA A 18 1.24 6.86 -18.13
N GLU A 19 0.07 7.21 -18.65
CA GLU A 19 -1.15 7.42 -17.86
C GLU A 19 -1.66 6.10 -17.25
N ASP A 20 -1.73 5.04 -18.06
CA ASP A 20 -2.14 3.71 -17.61
C ASP A 20 -1.22 3.19 -16.50
N PHE A 21 0.09 3.37 -16.66
CA PHE A 21 1.06 3.00 -15.65
C PHE A 21 0.88 3.81 -14.36
N THR A 22 0.61 5.12 -14.47
CA THR A 22 0.37 5.98 -13.29
C THR A 22 -0.86 5.54 -12.52
N ASN A 23 -1.96 5.26 -13.23
CA ASN A 23 -3.21 4.76 -12.63
C ASN A 23 -3.02 3.39 -11.97
N MET A 24 -2.24 2.51 -12.59
CA MET A 24 -1.90 1.20 -12.01
C MET A 24 -1.11 1.35 -10.72
N ILE A 25 -0.11 2.24 -10.66
CA ILE A 25 0.67 2.49 -9.45
C ILE A 25 -0.21 3.02 -8.32
N GLU A 26 -1.10 3.97 -8.60
CA GLU A 26 -2.03 4.50 -7.61
C GLU A 26 -3.00 3.42 -7.07
N THR A 27 -3.56 2.61 -7.98
CA THR A 27 -4.46 1.50 -7.62
C THR A 27 -3.75 0.48 -6.73
N GLU A 28 -2.51 0.16 -7.06
CA GLU A 28 -1.70 -0.80 -6.31
C GLU A 28 -1.29 -0.24 -4.94
N TYR A 29 -0.93 1.04 -4.87
CA TYR A 29 -0.63 1.73 -3.61
C TYR A 29 -1.84 1.66 -2.66
N GLN A 30 -3.03 2.00 -3.18
CA GLN A 30 -4.27 1.94 -2.41
C GLN A 30 -4.59 0.51 -1.94
N LEU A 31 -4.39 -0.50 -2.79
CA LEU A 31 -4.58 -1.90 -2.43
C LEU A 31 -3.68 -2.28 -1.24
N CYS A 32 -2.38 -1.95 -1.32
CA CYS A 32 -1.44 -2.28 -0.27
C CYS A 32 -1.83 -1.64 1.07
N VAL A 33 -2.13 -0.34 1.08
CA VAL A 33 -2.55 0.38 2.29
C VAL A 33 -3.80 -0.27 2.90
N ARG A 34 -4.81 -0.57 2.09
CA ARG A 34 -6.06 -1.18 2.54
C ARG A 34 -5.83 -2.54 3.20
N GLU A 35 -5.04 -3.41 2.58
CA GLU A 35 -4.80 -4.75 3.12
C GLU A 35 -3.89 -4.74 4.36
N ILE A 36 -2.93 -3.81 4.47
CA ILE A 36 -2.14 -3.62 5.71
C ILE A 36 -3.07 -3.24 6.87
N ILE A 37 -3.96 -2.26 6.68
CA ILE A 37 -4.93 -1.85 7.71
C ILE A 37 -5.82 -3.04 8.11
N ARG A 38 -6.36 -3.77 7.11
CA ARG A 38 -7.26 -4.90 7.35
C ARG A 38 -6.60 -6.04 8.12
N THR A 39 -5.37 -6.41 7.74
CA THR A 39 -4.62 -7.48 8.40
C THR A 39 -4.18 -7.06 9.80
N GLY A 40 -3.73 -5.81 10.00
CA GLY A 40 -3.40 -5.27 11.31
C GLY A 40 -4.59 -5.30 12.28
N GLN A 41 -5.79 -4.91 11.82
CA GLN A 41 -7.01 -4.96 12.63
C GLN A 41 -7.43 -6.39 13.01
N ALA A 42 -7.18 -7.37 12.14
CA ALA A 42 -7.52 -8.76 12.41
C ALA A 42 -6.64 -9.36 13.54
N ILE A 43 -5.35 -9.01 13.55
CA ILE A 43 -4.41 -9.42 14.61
C ILE A 43 -4.86 -8.87 15.97
N THR A 44 -5.22 -7.58 16.04
CA THR A 44 -5.67 -6.95 17.29
C THR A 44 -6.97 -7.54 17.84
N LYS A 45 -7.91 -7.96 16.97
CA LYS A 45 -9.19 -8.57 17.41
C LYS A 45 -9.06 -10.01 17.88
N ALA A 46 -8.08 -10.75 17.36
CA ALA A 46 -7.88 -12.16 17.71
C ALA A 46 -7.46 -12.36 19.18
N SER A 47 -6.88 -11.35 19.84
CA SER A 47 -6.52 -11.42 21.26
C SER A 47 -7.74 -11.46 22.22
N GLU A 48 -8.96 -11.27 21.71
CA GLU A 48 -10.18 -11.18 22.53
C GLU A 48 -10.92 -12.53 22.70
N THR A 49 -10.48 -13.61 22.05
CA THR A 49 -11.19 -14.91 22.07
C THR A 49 -10.43 -15.99 22.84
N GLU A 50 -11.00 -16.51 23.93
CA GLU A 50 -10.47 -17.62 24.78
C GLU A 50 -10.45 -19.01 24.10
N ALA A 51 -10.65 -19.10 22.78
CA ALA A 51 -10.60 -20.38 22.08
C ALA A 51 -9.15 -20.86 21.90
N ASP A 52 -8.94 -22.19 21.96
CA ASP A 52 -7.69 -22.94 21.71
C ASP A 52 -6.47 -22.07 21.35
N GLU A 53 -5.76 -21.62 22.38
CA GLU A 53 -4.64 -20.66 22.32
C GLU A 53 -3.62 -21.02 21.22
N TYR A 54 -3.39 -22.32 21.01
CA TYR A 54 -2.51 -22.81 19.96
C TYR A 54 -3.02 -22.47 18.55
N ARG A 55 -4.31 -22.68 18.28
CA ARG A 55 -4.91 -22.39 16.97
C ARG A 55 -5.00 -20.89 16.71
N ASN A 56 -5.31 -20.10 17.73
CA ASN A 56 -5.31 -18.64 17.64
C ASN A 56 -3.91 -18.09 17.35
N ASN A 57 -2.89 -18.63 18.02
CA ASN A 57 -1.49 -18.26 17.75
C ASN A 57 -1.04 -18.64 16.34
N LEU A 58 -1.48 -19.78 15.81
CA LEU A 58 -1.18 -20.18 14.44
C LEU A 58 -1.85 -19.22 13.44
N ALA A 59 -3.14 -18.94 13.61
CA ALA A 59 -3.88 -18.02 12.75
C ALA A 59 -3.27 -16.62 12.75
N ASN A 60 -2.86 -16.10 13.92
CA ASN A 60 -2.20 -14.80 14.01
C ASN A 60 -0.89 -14.75 13.22
N ARG A 61 -0.05 -15.80 13.29
CA ARG A 61 1.19 -15.88 12.50
C ARG A 61 0.93 -15.87 10.98
N GLU A 62 -0.16 -16.50 10.54
CA GLU A 62 -0.56 -16.48 9.13
C GLU A 62 -0.97 -15.06 8.69
N ILE A 63 -1.76 -14.36 9.52
CA ILE A 63 -2.14 -12.97 9.25
C ILE A 63 -0.93 -12.03 9.32
N ASP A 64 -0.02 -12.19 10.28
CA ASP A 64 1.24 -11.43 10.38
C ASP A 64 2.10 -11.59 9.12
N SER A 65 2.14 -12.80 8.55
CA SER A 65 2.85 -13.08 7.31
C SER A 65 2.22 -12.35 6.12
N LEU A 66 0.88 -12.30 6.05
CA LEU A 66 0.16 -11.52 5.04
C LEU A 66 0.38 -10.01 5.21
N HIS A 67 0.32 -9.52 6.44
CA HIS A 67 0.60 -8.12 6.77
C HIS A 67 2.01 -7.72 6.30
N SER A 68 3.00 -8.55 6.62
CA SER A 68 4.41 -8.35 6.22
C SER A 68 4.59 -8.34 4.70
N TYR A 69 3.87 -9.22 3.99
CA TYR A 69 3.87 -9.24 2.52
C TYR A 69 3.38 -7.91 1.93
N TRP A 70 2.25 -7.40 2.41
CA TRP A 70 1.69 -6.15 1.90
C TRP A 70 2.56 -4.93 2.25
N GLN A 71 3.13 -4.91 3.46
CA GLN A 71 4.09 -3.88 3.86
C GLN A 71 5.32 -3.86 2.94
N ARG A 72 5.89 -5.03 2.64
CA ARG A 72 7.06 -5.12 1.76
C ARG A 72 6.74 -4.68 0.34
N ARG A 73 5.56 -5.03 -0.18
CA ARG A 73 5.09 -4.61 -1.51
C ARG A 73 4.89 -3.10 -1.58
N LEU A 74 4.28 -2.49 -0.56
CA LEU A 74 4.15 -1.03 -0.44
C LEU A 74 5.51 -0.34 -0.40
N TYR A 75 6.45 -0.87 0.38
CA TYR A 75 7.81 -0.33 0.47
C TYR A 75 8.51 -0.30 -0.89
N CYS A 76 8.44 -1.40 -1.65
CA CYS A 76 9.04 -1.46 -2.99
C CYS A 76 8.40 -0.44 -3.96
N LEU A 77 7.08 -0.21 -3.87
CA LEU A 77 6.40 0.80 -4.68
C LEU A 77 6.84 2.23 -4.30
N ILE A 78 6.96 2.52 -3.01
CA ILE A 78 7.43 3.81 -2.51
C ILE A 78 8.86 4.07 -2.98
N GLU A 79 9.76 3.09 -2.87
CA GLU A 79 11.16 3.21 -3.33
C GLU A 79 11.24 3.48 -4.84
N LEU A 80 10.46 2.73 -5.64
CA LEU A 80 10.35 2.97 -7.08
C LEU A 80 9.87 4.39 -7.36
N LEU A 81 8.83 4.85 -6.67
CA LEU A 81 8.28 6.18 -6.84
C LEU A 81 9.26 7.28 -6.40
N GLU A 82 9.91 7.15 -5.26
CA GLU A 82 10.87 8.15 -4.76
C GLU A 82 12.05 8.34 -5.71
N THR A 83 12.51 7.27 -6.36
CA THR A 83 13.61 7.36 -7.34
C THR A 83 13.18 8.00 -8.66
N LYS A 84 11.92 7.86 -9.07
CA LYS A 84 11.43 8.34 -10.38
C LYS A 84 10.68 9.67 -10.29
N ASP A 85 9.74 9.76 -9.37
CA ASP A 85 8.86 10.90 -9.11
C ASP A 85 8.56 11.05 -7.61
N ARG A 86 9.47 11.73 -6.92
CA ARG A 86 9.34 12.03 -5.49
C ARG A 86 8.07 12.80 -5.15
N LYS A 87 7.57 13.68 -6.03
CA LYS A 87 6.34 14.45 -5.76
C LYS A 87 5.14 13.52 -5.71
N LEU A 88 5.01 12.61 -6.67
CA LEU A 88 3.94 11.61 -6.65
C LEU A 88 4.04 10.72 -5.42
N SER A 89 5.24 10.30 -5.01
CA SER A 89 5.43 9.54 -3.77
C SER A 89 4.90 10.29 -2.55
N GLU A 90 5.25 11.58 -2.40
CA GLU A 90 4.79 12.43 -1.30
C GLU A 90 3.28 12.70 -1.34
N GLU A 91 2.68 12.78 -2.52
CA GLU A 91 1.23 12.95 -2.71
C GLU A 91 0.46 11.68 -2.35
N LEU A 92 0.89 10.51 -2.84
CA LEU A 92 0.27 9.22 -2.51
C LEU A 92 0.39 8.91 -1.02
N LYS A 93 1.56 9.18 -0.42
CA LYS A 93 1.74 9.13 1.04
C LYS A 93 0.74 10.02 1.76
N ARG A 94 0.66 11.31 1.41
CA ARG A 94 -0.31 12.22 2.04
C ARG A 94 -1.77 11.78 1.85
N LYS A 95 -2.11 11.25 0.68
CA LYS A 95 -3.47 10.84 0.31
C LYS A 95 -3.94 9.59 1.05
N TYR A 96 -3.05 8.62 1.29
CA TYR A 96 -3.42 7.31 1.81
C TYR A 96 -2.80 6.99 3.19
N GLU A 97 -1.75 7.69 3.64
CA GLU A 97 -1.24 7.59 5.01
C GLU A 97 -2.07 8.40 6.02
N SER A 98 -2.85 9.41 5.58
CA SER A 98 -3.84 10.04 6.46
C SER A 98 -4.87 9.02 6.99
N ASP A 99 -5.18 7.99 6.19
CA ASP A 99 -6.07 6.90 6.59
C ASP A 99 -5.41 5.92 7.58
N PHE A 100 -4.06 5.88 7.62
CA PHE A 100 -3.28 5.15 8.62
C PHE A 100 -3.32 5.82 9.99
N ALA A 101 -3.19 7.15 10.03
CA ALA A 101 -3.11 7.91 11.27
C ALA A 101 -4.47 8.01 12.00
N VAL A 102 -5.58 8.08 11.27
CA VAL A 102 -6.92 8.29 11.85
C VAL A 102 -7.49 7.00 12.50
N LYS A 103 -6.99 5.81 12.15
CA LYS A 103 -7.50 4.53 12.68
C LYS A 103 -6.64 3.86 13.77
N GLN A 104 -5.55 4.48 14.19
CA GLN A 104 -4.78 4.03 15.37
C GLN A 104 -5.21 4.72 16.68
N ILE A 105 -6.18 5.63 16.64
CA ILE A 105 -6.66 6.41 17.80
C ILE A 105 -8.15 6.17 18.08
N GLY A 106 -8.73 5.08 17.55
CA GLY A 106 -10.13 4.73 17.70
C GLY A 106 -10.31 3.32 18.22
#